data_AF-A0A5B9VXI9-F1
#
_entry.id   AF-A0A5B9VXI9-F1
#
_cell.length_a   1.000
_cell.length_b   1.000
_cell.length_c   1.000
_cell.angle_alpha   90.00
_cell.angle_beta   90.00
_cell.angle_gamma   90.00
#
_symmetry.space_group_name_H-M   'P 1'
#
loop_
_entity.id
_entity.type
_entity.pdbx_description
1 polymer ?
#
loop_
_entity_poly.entity_id
_entity_poly.type
_entity_poly.pdbx_seq_one_letter_code
_entity_poly.pdbx_strand_id
1 'polypeptide(L)'
;MEPRRFAPFLPAAILVGCLPLSLASADDGKPAKASKAQSAASAKADEDIPTYSLLEAMDKGLVSVDAEGRGDGRMTVAVTNQTRRQLRVVLPPGLIAQGASGQMGGMGGMGGGMGGMGGGMGGMGGGMGGGMGGMGGGMGGGMGGGMGGGMMGGGVMPATMGMMMLSRLIMYLCGDYDSWDQRSIAMGMMGGGMGGMGMGGGMGGMGGMGGGMGGMGGMRSVPPTSLPFADLKVGQKRELPTRLVSLSRPDPDSETGLSRPEKGEKLRLLDVSQTDIDPRAQKALRRLQAEKAPEAVSQLVMWRLGSGLDWPQVAQLASRWANPHELTLAQEFVDRLDSLTDEESGSILFAVEAADAGSRPRAEALEKELGTHGFLGLKTKIGVPEFPEGPAVACRVRIAGDQATAQVLSSDGTAGRWVPFGKFAVPADGVAAKLGDRLAEGVLGRLVRAQLKPGPAVKGKPTYQVRIDNASPLVLNGLAMTGSKAGDAEKPRELTGISIGPRRSMTVPATEEVVKTLGLKKGIRVTAADLSGL
;
A
#
# COMPACT_ATOMS: atom_id res chain seq x y z
N MET A 1 16.57 60.65 -4.92
CA MET A 1 16.21 60.55 -6.34
C MET A 1 15.02 59.62 -6.45
N GLU A 2 13.99 60.03 -7.18
CA GLU A 2 12.70 59.31 -7.33
C GLU A 2 12.15 59.57 -8.76
N PRO A 3 10.99 59.06 -9.22
CA PRO A 3 11.00 58.03 -10.26
C PRO A 3 10.17 58.34 -11.52
N ARG A 4 10.31 57.50 -12.55
CA ARG A 4 9.36 57.19 -13.65
C ARG A 4 9.80 55.84 -14.25
N ARG A 5 8.99 54.79 -14.44
CA ARG A 5 7.65 54.60 -15.07
C ARG A 5 7.58 55.05 -16.53
N PHE A 6 7.38 54.11 -17.46
CA PHE A 6 6.32 54.19 -18.49
C PHE A 6 6.12 52.86 -19.26
N ALA A 7 4.85 52.51 -19.43
CA ALA A 7 4.22 51.64 -20.44
C ALA A 7 2.90 52.38 -20.84
N PRO A 8 2.10 52.01 -21.87
CA PRO A 8 2.01 50.75 -22.64
C PRO A 8 1.92 50.99 -24.18
N PHE A 9 1.41 50.03 -24.98
CA PHE A 9 0.18 50.18 -25.82
C PHE A 9 -0.15 48.92 -26.68
N LEU A 10 -1.45 48.75 -27.01
CA LEU A 10 -2.07 47.82 -28.00
C LEU A 10 -3.07 48.65 -28.85
N PRO A 11 -3.43 48.31 -30.11
CA PRO A 11 -4.30 47.18 -30.52
C PRO A 11 -3.68 46.40 -31.74
N ALA A 12 -4.30 45.79 -32.77
CA ALA A 12 -5.68 45.58 -33.31
C ALA A 12 -5.70 44.25 -34.14
N ALA A 13 -6.77 43.60 -34.65
CA ALA A 13 -8.17 43.91 -34.99
C ALA A 13 -8.39 44.63 -36.37
N ILE A 14 -9.35 44.28 -37.27
CA ILE A 14 -10.35 43.19 -37.31
C ILE A 14 -10.93 42.92 -38.74
N LEU A 15 -11.33 41.66 -39.04
CA LEU A 15 -12.31 41.16 -40.07
C LEU A 15 -12.16 41.29 -41.62
N VAL A 16 -13.10 40.58 -42.29
CA VAL A 16 -13.49 40.51 -43.73
C VAL A 16 -12.61 39.64 -44.66
N GLY A 17 -13.12 38.69 -45.45
CA GLY A 17 -14.46 38.04 -45.49
C GLY A 17 -15.02 37.77 -46.90
N CYS A 18 -15.45 36.53 -47.19
CA CYS A 18 -16.35 36.22 -48.32
C CYS A 18 -17.02 34.84 -48.20
N LEU A 19 -18.20 34.69 -48.81
CA LEU A 19 -18.97 33.43 -48.96
C LEU A 19 -19.02 33.01 -50.45
N PRO A 20 -19.65 31.87 -50.79
CA PRO A 20 -21.04 32.00 -51.27
C PRO A 20 -22.01 30.98 -50.64
N LEU A 21 -23.32 31.20 -50.88
CA LEU A 21 -24.43 30.40 -50.35
C LEU A 21 -24.80 29.24 -51.28
N SER A 22 -25.54 28.27 -50.72
CA SER A 22 -26.63 27.56 -51.41
C SER A 22 -27.74 27.22 -50.41
N LEU A 23 -29.00 27.32 -50.83
CA LEU A 23 -30.18 26.95 -50.04
C LEU A 23 -30.73 25.59 -50.52
N ALA A 24 -31.31 24.82 -49.60
CA ALA A 24 -32.44 23.92 -49.87
C ALA A 24 -33.15 23.57 -48.53
N SER A 25 -34.40 23.11 -48.61
CA SER A 25 -35.25 22.69 -47.48
C SER A 25 -36.06 21.44 -47.88
N ALA A 26 -36.85 20.89 -46.96
CA ALA A 26 -37.81 19.77 -47.13
C ALA A 26 -37.20 18.37 -47.40
N ASP A 27 -37.80 17.24 -47.01
CA ASP A 27 -38.73 16.95 -45.89
C ASP A 27 -38.75 15.42 -45.62
N ASP A 28 -39.39 14.98 -44.52
CA ASP A 28 -39.86 13.62 -44.19
C ASP A 28 -38.85 12.43 -44.11
N GLY A 29 -39.19 11.35 -43.36
CA GLY A 29 -38.37 10.10 -43.38
C GLY A 29 -38.21 9.20 -42.13
N LYS A 30 -39.09 9.30 -41.12
CA LYS A 30 -39.32 8.37 -39.97
C LYS A 30 -38.96 6.87 -40.19
N PRO A 31 -38.52 6.06 -39.17
CA PRO A 31 -38.14 6.34 -37.77
C PRO A 31 -36.78 5.75 -37.28
N ALA A 32 -36.29 6.19 -36.11
CA ALA A 32 -35.16 5.56 -35.41
C ALA A 32 -35.58 4.49 -34.37
N LYS A 33 -34.86 3.36 -34.27
CA LYS A 33 -35.10 2.35 -33.22
C LYS A 33 -33.92 1.37 -32.95
N ALA A 34 -32.84 1.81 -32.30
CA ALA A 34 -31.93 0.97 -31.49
C ALA A 34 -30.76 1.78 -30.87
N SER A 35 -30.80 2.04 -29.56
CA SER A 35 -29.62 2.55 -28.81
C SER A 35 -29.62 2.21 -27.31
N LYS A 36 -30.78 1.84 -26.73
CA LYS A 36 -30.95 1.55 -25.29
C LYS A 36 -30.36 0.20 -24.82
N ALA A 37 -29.58 -0.49 -25.65
CA ALA A 37 -29.02 -1.82 -25.35
C ALA A 37 -27.55 -1.78 -24.89
N GLN A 38 -26.73 -0.84 -25.37
CA GLN A 38 -25.28 -0.86 -25.12
C GLN A 38 -24.87 -0.29 -23.74
N SER A 39 -25.64 0.63 -23.15
CA SER A 39 -25.34 1.21 -21.84
C SER A 39 -25.64 0.28 -20.65
N ALA A 40 -26.42 -0.79 -20.86
CA ALA A 40 -26.71 -1.79 -19.83
C ALA A 40 -25.68 -2.94 -19.78
N ALA A 41 -24.84 -3.08 -20.81
CA ALA A 41 -23.88 -4.18 -20.92
C ALA A 41 -22.58 -3.92 -20.15
N SER A 42 -22.11 -2.67 -20.08
CA SER A 42 -20.85 -2.30 -19.42
C SER A 42 -20.90 -2.35 -17.89
N ALA A 43 -22.09 -2.29 -17.28
CA ALA A 43 -22.27 -2.34 -15.82
C ALA A 43 -22.29 -3.78 -15.25
N LYS A 44 -22.55 -4.81 -16.07
CA LYS A 44 -22.69 -6.21 -15.64
C LYS A 44 -21.41 -7.05 -15.75
N ALA A 45 -20.33 -6.49 -16.30
CA ALA A 45 -19.15 -7.27 -16.69
C ALA A 45 -18.16 -7.59 -15.56
N ASP A 46 -18.26 -6.94 -14.39
CA ASP A 46 -17.34 -7.15 -13.24
C ASP A 46 -17.95 -8.03 -12.12
N GLU A 47 -19.27 -8.29 -12.17
CA GLU A 47 -19.98 -9.13 -11.18
C GLU A 47 -19.82 -10.64 -11.43
N ASP A 48 -19.51 -11.06 -12.66
CA ASP A 48 -19.57 -12.48 -13.10
C ASP A 48 -18.17 -13.13 -13.22
N ILE A 49 -17.15 -12.59 -12.54
CA ILE A 49 -15.82 -13.22 -12.44
C ILE A 49 -15.81 -14.17 -11.22
N PRO A 50 -15.68 -15.50 -11.43
CA PRO A 50 -15.65 -16.48 -10.34
C PRO A 50 -14.48 -16.21 -9.40
N THR A 51 -14.82 -16.03 -8.13
CA THR A 51 -13.86 -15.74 -7.06
C THR A 51 -13.61 -16.98 -6.22
N TYR A 52 -12.34 -17.33 -6.00
CA TYR A 52 -11.90 -18.49 -5.23
C TYR A 52 -10.75 -18.12 -4.28
N SER A 53 -10.62 -18.85 -3.17
CA SER A 53 -9.38 -18.84 -2.37
C SER A 53 -8.23 -19.47 -3.17
N LEU A 54 -6.99 -19.04 -2.96
CA LEU A 54 -5.80 -19.64 -3.59
C LEU A 54 -5.73 -21.15 -3.33
N LEU A 55 -5.91 -21.56 -2.08
CA LEU A 55 -5.84 -22.97 -1.68
C LEU A 55 -7.02 -23.76 -2.25
N GLU A 56 -8.23 -23.20 -2.20
CA GLU A 56 -9.42 -23.80 -2.81
C GLU A 56 -9.27 -23.98 -4.33
N ALA A 57 -8.62 -23.02 -5.01
CA ALA A 57 -8.35 -23.07 -6.43
C ALA A 57 -7.24 -24.08 -6.78
N MET A 58 -6.27 -24.31 -5.88
CA MET A 58 -5.28 -25.39 -5.98
C MET A 58 -5.95 -26.76 -5.82
N ASP A 59 -6.72 -26.96 -4.74
CA ASP A 59 -7.40 -28.23 -4.43
C ASP A 59 -8.39 -28.65 -5.53
N LYS A 60 -9.03 -27.68 -6.19
CA LYS A 60 -9.95 -27.89 -7.32
C LYS A 60 -9.27 -27.97 -8.69
N GLY A 61 -7.94 -27.88 -8.77
CA GLY A 61 -7.20 -27.90 -10.04
C GLY A 61 -7.55 -26.75 -11.00
N LEU A 62 -7.95 -25.59 -10.46
CA LEU A 62 -8.29 -24.39 -11.23
C LEU A 62 -7.04 -23.55 -11.52
N VAL A 63 -6.01 -23.66 -10.68
CA VAL A 63 -4.69 -23.04 -10.86
C VAL A 63 -3.56 -24.03 -10.62
N SER A 64 -2.45 -23.88 -11.34
CA SER A 64 -1.15 -24.37 -10.85
C SER A 64 -0.51 -23.30 -9.97
N VAL A 65 0.22 -23.72 -8.94
CA VAL A 65 0.97 -22.82 -8.08
C VAL A 65 2.37 -23.39 -7.80
N ASP A 66 3.39 -22.66 -8.21
CA ASP A 66 4.78 -22.89 -7.78
C ASP A 66 5.16 -21.81 -6.77
N ALA A 67 5.77 -22.16 -5.64
CA ALA A 67 6.37 -21.20 -4.72
C ALA A 67 7.88 -21.47 -4.59
N GLU A 68 8.68 -20.40 -4.68
CA GLU A 68 10.14 -20.50 -4.71
C GLU A 68 10.80 -19.40 -3.87
N GLY A 69 11.73 -19.78 -2.99
CA GLY A 69 12.54 -18.87 -2.19
C GLY A 69 13.46 -17.99 -3.06
N ARG A 70 13.63 -16.72 -2.68
CA ARG A 70 14.49 -15.76 -3.40
C ARG A 70 15.85 -15.53 -2.75
N GLY A 71 16.09 -16.09 -1.56
CA GLY A 71 17.30 -15.87 -0.76
C GLY A 71 17.36 -14.52 -0.02
N ASP A 72 16.42 -13.60 -0.25
CA ASP A 72 16.40 -12.27 0.39
C ASP A 72 15.29 -12.11 1.45
N GLY A 73 14.71 -13.22 1.92
CA GLY A 73 13.56 -13.25 2.84
C GLY A 73 12.19 -13.13 2.14
N ARG A 74 12.16 -13.13 0.80
CA ARG A 74 10.93 -13.22 0.01
C ARG A 74 10.83 -14.57 -0.70
N MET A 75 9.61 -14.92 -1.10
CA MET A 75 9.35 -15.93 -2.12
C MET A 75 8.72 -15.29 -3.36
N THR A 76 8.81 -15.97 -4.50
CA THR A 76 7.93 -15.73 -5.65
C THR A 76 6.83 -16.79 -5.61
N VAL A 77 5.55 -16.37 -5.62
CA VAL A 77 4.41 -17.26 -5.82
C VAL A 77 3.93 -17.15 -7.26
N ALA A 78 4.12 -18.19 -8.05
CA ALA A 78 3.74 -18.26 -9.45
C ALA A 78 2.38 -18.96 -9.61
N VAL A 79 1.31 -18.20 -9.84
CA VAL A 79 -0.05 -18.73 -10.04
C VAL A 79 -0.41 -18.73 -11.52
N THR A 80 -0.84 -19.87 -12.06
CA THR A 80 -1.27 -20.01 -13.47
C THR A 80 -2.72 -20.50 -13.55
N ASN A 81 -3.62 -19.73 -14.18
CA ASN A 81 -5.00 -20.15 -14.39
C ASN A 81 -5.10 -21.26 -15.44
N GLN A 82 -5.52 -22.46 -15.02
CA GLN A 82 -5.68 -23.65 -15.86
C GLN A 82 -7.08 -23.78 -16.48
N THR A 83 -8.04 -22.93 -16.09
CA THR A 83 -9.42 -22.99 -16.57
C THR A 83 -9.63 -22.25 -17.89
N ARG A 84 -10.75 -22.54 -18.56
CA ARG A 84 -11.19 -21.89 -19.81
C ARG A 84 -11.92 -20.55 -19.60
N ARG A 85 -11.90 -19.97 -18.39
CA ARG A 85 -12.50 -18.67 -18.07
C ARG A 85 -11.54 -17.80 -17.24
N GLN A 86 -11.80 -16.50 -17.14
CA GLN A 86 -11.10 -15.63 -16.20
C GLN A 86 -11.48 -16.02 -14.76
N LEU A 87 -10.52 -15.96 -13.84
CA LEU A 87 -10.71 -16.22 -12.41
C LEU A 87 -10.23 -15.03 -11.59
N ARG A 88 -10.82 -14.85 -10.40
CA ARG A 88 -10.35 -13.95 -9.34
C ARG A 88 -9.84 -14.82 -8.19
N VAL A 89 -8.54 -14.78 -7.91
CA VAL A 89 -7.89 -15.64 -6.91
C VAL A 89 -7.46 -14.80 -5.71
N VAL A 90 -7.97 -15.14 -4.52
CA VAL A 90 -7.78 -14.38 -3.27
C VAL A 90 -6.77 -15.10 -2.37
N LEU A 91 -5.87 -14.36 -1.71
CA LEU A 91 -5.05 -14.88 -0.62
C LEU A 91 -5.90 -15.09 0.64
N PRO A 92 -6.04 -16.33 1.16
CA PRO A 92 -6.71 -16.57 2.43
C PRO A 92 -5.78 -16.21 3.62
N PRO A 93 -6.29 -15.62 4.71
CA PRO A 93 -5.53 -15.45 5.94
C PRO A 93 -5.21 -16.80 6.60
N GLY A 94 -3.95 -16.99 6.97
CA GLY A 94 -3.40 -18.26 7.42
C GLY A 94 -2.67 -19.05 6.34
N LEU A 95 -2.39 -18.45 5.18
CA LEU A 95 -1.50 -19.05 4.18
C LEU A 95 -0.07 -19.13 4.74
N ILE A 96 0.54 -20.30 4.64
CA ILE A 96 1.93 -20.55 5.03
C ILE A 96 2.72 -21.14 3.87
N ALA A 97 4.06 -21.04 3.96
CA ALA A 97 4.99 -21.66 3.03
C ALA A 97 6.00 -22.51 3.82
N GLN A 98 6.13 -23.79 3.47
CA GLN A 98 7.03 -24.75 4.10
C GLN A 98 8.03 -25.27 3.08
N GLY A 99 9.31 -25.43 3.44
CA GLY A 99 10.31 -26.05 2.56
C GLY A 99 9.87 -27.45 2.12
N ALA A 100 9.85 -27.70 0.80
CA ALA A 100 9.42 -29.00 0.26
C ALA A 100 10.38 -30.15 0.60
N SER A 101 11.60 -29.82 1.02
CA SER A 101 12.61 -30.71 1.63
C SER A 101 12.34 -31.03 3.11
N GLY A 102 11.19 -30.62 3.65
CA GLY A 102 10.82 -30.56 5.07
C GLY A 102 10.79 -31.88 5.87
N GLN A 103 11.42 -32.95 5.40
CA GLN A 103 11.68 -34.17 6.17
C GLN A 103 13.13 -34.29 6.66
N MET A 104 14.07 -33.46 6.16
CA MET A 104 15.51 -33.57 6.51
C MET A 104 16.04 -32.45 7.43
N GLY A 105 15.17 -31.57 7.96
CA GLY A 105 15.54 -30.56 8.97
C GLY A 105 15.35 -31.00 10.43
N GLY A 106 14.47 -31.97 10.70
CA GLY A 106 14.09 -32.38 12.06
C GLY A 106 15.12 -33.26 12.80
N MET A 107 16.27 -33.57 12.18
CA MET A 107 17.20 -34.58 12.68
C MET A 107 18.53 -34.02 13.23
N GLY A 108 18.55 -32.73 13.61
CA GLY A 108 19.66 -32.09 14.35
C GLY A 108 19.94 -32.69 15.74
N GLY A 109 19.18 -33.71 16.16
CA GLY A 109 19.43 -34.52 17.36
C GLY A 109 20.28 -35.77 17.13
N MET A 110 20.77 -36.04 15.91
CA MET A 110 21.66 -37.19 15.66
C MET A 110 23.10 -36.89 16.11
N GLY A 111 23.29 -36.80 17.43
CA GLY A 111 24.60 -36.75 18.04
C GLY A 111 25.42 -37.97 17.61
N GLY A 112 26.46 -37.73 16.81
CA GLY A 112 27.33 -38.75 16.21
C GLY A 112 28.24 -39.45 17.23
N GLY A 113 27.64 -40.08 18.25
CA GLY A 113 28.30 -40.92 19.26
C GLY A 113 28.80 -42.25 18.69
N MET A 114 29.43 -42.22 17.52
CA MET A 114 30.11 -43.36 16.91
C MET A 114 31.44 -43.59 17.63
N GLY A 115 31.35 -43.95 18.92
CA GLY A 115 32.47 -44.29 19.81
C GLY A 115 33.12 -45.64 19.46
N GLY A 116 33.40 -45.85 18.18
CA GLY A 116 34.04 -47.04 17.65
C GLY A 116 35.54 -46.85 17.53
N MET A 117 36.28 -47.62 18.35
CA MET A 117 37.56 -48.23 17.94
C MET A 117 38.69 -47.26 17.51
N GLY A 118 39.36 -46.65 18.51
CA GLY A 118 40.47 -45.69 18.28
C GLY A 118 41.67 -45.90 19.22
N GLY A 119 42.18 -47.12 19.33
CA GLY A 119 43.42 -47.43 20.07
C GLY A 119 44.63 -47.54 19.14
N GLY A 120 45.78 -46.97 19.54
CA GLY A 120 47.02 -46.90 18.76
C GLY A 120 47.31 -45.44 18.34
N MET A 121 48.36 -44.72 18.79
CA MET A 121 49.77 -45.01 19.12
C MET A 121 50.71 -44.93 17.91
N GLY A 122 51.61 -43.94 17.94
CA GLY A 122 52.58 -43.63 16.87
C GLY A 122 52.00 -42.74 15.76
N GLY A 123 52.77 -41.90 15.07
CA GLY A 123 54.21 -41.64 15.17
C GLY A 123 54.84 -41.48 13.77
N MET A 124 55.85 -40.61 13.61
CA MET A 124 56.36 -40.11 12.30
C MET A 124 55.29 -39.33 11.51
N GLY A 125 55.59 -38.47 10.54
CA GLY A 125 56.81 -37.84 9.99
C GLY A 125 56.33 -36.81 8.94
N GLY A 126 56.98 -35.68 8.62
CA GLY A 126 58.38 -35.52 8.29
C GLY A 126 58.52 -35.28 6.77
N GLY A 127 58.59 -34.02 6.32
CA GLY A 127 58.71 -33.60 4.91
C GLY A 127 57.82 -32.37 4.61
N MET A 128 58.20 -31.25 3.97
CA MET A 128 59.30 -30.83 3.07
C MET A 128 58.93 -30.81 1.57
N GLY A 129 59.09 -29.63 0.94
CA GLY A 129 58.84 -29.36 -0.48
C GLY A 129 57.46 -28.73 -0.77
N GLY A 130 57.27 -27.89 -1.79
CA GLY A 130 58.25 -27.27 -2.70
C GLY A 130 57.76 -27.20 -4.17
N GLY A 131 57.89 -26.02 -4.81
CA GLY A 131 57.54 -25.78 -6.23
C GLY A 131 56.27 -24.91 -6.40
N MET A 132 56.13 -23.87 -7.24
CA MET A 132 56.84 -23.35 -8.44
C MET A 132 56.28 -23.81 -9.81
N GLY A 133 55.86 -22.86 -10.66
CA GLY A 133 55.82 -23.01 -12.14
C GLY A 133 54.48 -22.70 -12.84
N GLY A 134 54.56 -22.20 -14.10
CA GLY A 134 53.43 -22.03 -15.05
C GLY A 134 52.61 -20.74 -14.86
N MET A 135 52.65 -19.68 -15.69
CA MET A 135 53.16 -19.40 -17.04
C MET A 135 52.32 -19.92 -18.22
N GLY A 136 51.88 -18.98 -19.09
CA GLY A 136 51.13 -19.20 -20.34
C GLY A 136 49.68 -18.67 -20.30
N GLY A 137 49.11 -18.06 -21.34
CA GLY A 137 49.66 -17.66 -22.64
C GLY A 137 48.68 -17.89 -23.80
N GLY A 138 48.38 -16.86 -24.62
CA GLY A 138 47.37 -16.91 -25.70
C GLY A 138 46.18 -15.98 -25.38
N MET A 139 45.83 -14.92 -26.11
CA MET A 139 46.12 -14.49 -27.49
C MET A 139 45.49 -15.37 -28.58
N GLY A 140 44.32 -14.94 -29.06
CA GLY A 140 43.60 -15.50 -30.21
C GLY A 140 42.48 -14.54 -30.64
N GLY A 141 42.66 -13.87 -31.78
CA GLY A 141 41.66 -12.94 -32.33
C GLY A 141 40.72 -13.62 -33.34
N GLY A 142 39.52 -13.07 -33.53
CA GLY A 142 38.55 -13.54 -34.52
C GLY A 142 37.79 -12.36 -35.13
N MET A 143 38.10 -12.02 -36.38
CA MET A 143 37.57 -10.85 -37.08
C MET A 143 36.70 -11.27 -38.27
N GLY A 144 35.46 -10.79 -38.33
CA GLY A 144 34.54 -10.97 -39.45
C GLY A 144 33.07 -10.93 -39.01
N GLY A 145 32.11 -10.50 -39.82
CA GLY A 145 32.22 -9.96 -41.19
C GLY A 145 31.05 -10.41 -42.07
N GLY A 146 30.45 -9.49 -42.82
CA GLY A 146 29.22 -9.74 -43.60
C GLY A 146 27.95 -9.40 -42.80
N MET A 147 27.10 -8.43 -43.15
CA MET A 147 26.56 -7.97 -44.45
C MET A 147 25.45 -8.88 -45.00
N GLY A 148 24.21 -8.46 -44.82
CA GLY A 148 23.00 -9.10 -45.34
C GLY A 148 21.79 -8.15 -45.21
N GLY A 149 21.47 -7.42 -46.27
CA GLY A 149 20.33 -6.49 -46.32
C GLY A 149 19.04 -7.18 -46.79
N GLY A 150 17.87 -6.72 -46.33
CA GLY A 150 16.63 -7.47 -46.58
C GLY A 150 15.29 -6.79 -46.28
N MET A 151 15.04 -5.59 -46.83
CA MET A 151 13.72 -5.15 -47.35
C MET A 151 12.50 -4.98 -46.39
N MET A 152 11.46 -4.33 -46.94
CA MET A 152 10.04 -4.30 -46.48
C MET A 152 9.64 -3.73 -45.10
N GLY A 153 9.24 -2.45 -45.10
CA GLY A 153 7.82 -2.15 -44.82
C GLY A 153 7.30 -2.14 -43.38
N GLY A 154 8.03 -1.60 -42.40
CA GLY A 154 7.47 -1.30 -41.07
C GLY A 154 6.53 -0.08 -41.09
N GLY A 155 5.22 -0.28 -40.93
CA GLY A 155 4.21 0.79 -40.95
C GLY A 155 4.31 1.79 -39.79
N VAL A 156 3.81 3.01 -40.00
CA VAL A 156 3.80 4.09 -38.98
C VAL A 156 2.92 3.68 -37.80
N MET A 157 3.54 3.52 -36.62
CA MET A 157 2.84 3.13 -35.39
C MET A 157 1.84 4.23 -34.96
N PRO A 158 0.54 3.91 -34.79
CA PRO A 158 -0.47 4.92 -34.47
C PRO A 158 -0.31 5.48 -33.04
N ALA A 159 -0.56 6.78 -32.89
CA ALA A 159 -0.38 7.52 -31.62
C ALA A 159 -1.21 6.99 -30.43
N THR A 160 -2.22 6.14 -30.69
CA THR A 160 -3.04 5.46 -29.67
C THR A 160 -2.23 4.58 -28.73
N MET A 161 -1.06 4.06 -29.16
CA MET A 161 -0.22 3.24 -28.29
C MET A 161 0.46 4.04 -27.16
N GLY A 162 0.62 5.37 -27.32
CA GLY A 162 1.11 6.26 -26.26
C GLY A 162 0.11 6.40 -25.10
N MET A 163 -1.19 6.43 -25.41
CA MET A 163 -2.26 6.52 -24.39
C MET A 163 -2.34 5.24 -23.54
N MET A 164 -2.10 4.06 -24.13
CA MET A 164 -2.08 2.80 -23.36
C MET A 164 -0.88 2.68 -22.39
N MET A 165 0.24 3.37 -22.63
CA MET A 165 1.28 3.50 -21.61
C MET A 165 0.87 4.41 -20.45
N LEU A 166 0.01 5.41 -20.69
CA LEU A 166 -0.49 6.32 -19.65
C LEU A 166 -1.32 5.57 -18.59
N SER A 167 -2.15 4.61 -19.00
CA SER A 167 -2.90 3.72 -18.08
C SER A 167 -1.96 2.82 -17.27
N ARG A 168 -0.93 2.28 -17.92
CA ARG A 168 0.11 1.42 -17.32
C ARG A 168 0.99 2.14 -16.29
N LEU A 169 0.83 3.45 -16.17
CA LEU A 169 1.66 4.33 -15.37
C LEU A 169 1.08 4.55 -13.96
N ILE A 170 -0.24 4.66 -13.85
CA ILE A 170 -0.96 4.62 -12.56
C ILE A 170 -0.79 3.22 -11.93
N MET A 171 -0.77 2.17 -12.76
CA MET A 171 -0.43 0.79 -12.35
C MET A 171 0.99 0.60 -11.79
N TYR A 172 1.92 1.54 -12.02
CA TYR A 172 3.31 1.41 -11.58
C TYR A 172 3.57 2.01 -10.19
N LEU A 173 2.54 2.57 -9.55
CA LEU A 173 2.61 3.38 -8.34
C LEU A 173 1.98 2.71 -7.10
N CYS A 174 1.54 1.46 -7.22
CA CYS A 174 0.90 0.67 -6.16
C CYS A 174 1.53 -0.74 -6.07
N GLY A 175 2.76 -0.80 -5.55
CA GLY A 175 3.59 -2.01 -5.57
C GLY A 175 4.22 -2.29 -6.94
N ASP A 176 4.90 -3.44 -7.04
CA ASP A 176 5.30 -3.98 -8.35
C ASP A 176 4.04 -4.35 -9.17
N TYR A 177 4.21 -4.51 -10.49
CA TYR A 177 3.16 -4.99 -11.44
C TYR A 177 2.47 -6.30 -11.01
N ASP A 178 3.14 -6.99 -10.09
CA ASP A 178 2.94 -8.32 -9.57
C ASP A 178 2.44 -8.32 -8.11
N SER A 179 1.86 -7.21 -7.65
CA SER A 179 1.21 -7.15 -6.34
C SER A 179 -0.18 -7.81 -6.36
N TRP A 180 -0.58 -8.36 -5.22
CA TRP A 180 -1.88 -9.00 -5.00
C TRP A 180 -3.02 -7.98 -4.70
N ASP A 181 -3.03 -6.74 -5.20
CA ASP A 181 -4.20 -5.86 -4.97
C ASP A 181 -4.45 -4.90 -6.14
N GLN A 182 -5.45 -5.23 -6.96
CA GLN A 182 -5.79 -4.47 -8.17
C GLN A 182 -6.97 -3.48 -7.95
N ARG A 183 -7.55 -3.37 -6.74
CA ARG A 183 -8.65 -2.42 -6.46
C ARG A 183 -8.19 -0.96 -6.48
N SER A 184 -6.99 -0.70 -5.98
CA SER A 184 -6.29 0.60 -6.07
C SER A 184 -6.20 1.15 -7.50
N ILE A 185 -6.08 0.27 -8.49
CA ILE A 185 -5.91 0.62 -9.90
C ILE A 185 -7.26 0.99 -10.56
N ALA A 186 -8.34 0.28 -10.24
CA ALA A 186 -9.60 0.36 -10.98
C ALA A 186 -10.42 1.65 -10.69
N MET A 187 -10.53 2.06 -9.42
CA MET A 187 -11.35 3.22 -9.01
C MET A 187 -10.84 4.59 -9.51
N GLY A 188 -9.71 4.59 -10.23
CA GLY A 188 -9.10 5.76 -10.85
C GLY A 188 -9.56 6.08 -12.28
N MET A 189 -10.27 5.19 -13.00
CA MET A 189 -10.51 5.36 -14.45
C MET A 189 -11.97 5.49 -14.92
N MET A 190 -12.99 5.03 -14.17
CA MET A 190 -14.40 5.16 -14.58
C MET A 190 -15.12 6.43 -14.05
N GLY A 191 -14.44 7.58 -14.03
CA GLY A 191 -14.99 8.81 -13.42
C GLY A 191 -14.55 10.14 -14.08
N GLY A 192 -14.10 10.11 -15.34
CA GLY A 192 -13.51 11.28 -16.03
C GLY A 192 -14.03 11.49 -17.45
N GLY A 193 -15.28 11.09 -17.74
CA GLY A 193 -15.89 11.18 -19.07
C GLY A 193 -16.45 12.58 -19.39
N MET A 194 -15.65 13.40 -20.06
CA MET A 194 -16.02 14.73 -20.56
C MET A 194 -17.22 14.69 -21.52
N GLY A 195 -18.33 15.38 -21.20
CA GLY A 195 -19.46 15.52 -22.13
C GLY A 195 -20.62 16.38 -21.62
N GLY A 196 -21.01 17.39 -22.42
CA GLY A 196 -22.32 18.06 -22.32
C GLY A 196 -22.38 19.35 -21.50
N MET A 197 -22.03 20.49 -22.10
CA MET A 197 -22.72 21.75 -21.76
C MET A 197 -24.15 21.65 -22.31
N GLY A 198 -25.16 21.78 -21.44
CA GLY A 198 -26.58 21.77 -21.82
C GLY A 198 -27.38 22.75 -20.96
N MET A 199 -28.08 23.68 -21.60
CA MET A 199 -28.95 24.64 -20.92
C MET A 199 -30.34 24.04 -20.65
N GLY A 200 -30.92 24.44 -19.51
CA GLY A 200 -32.37 24.58 -19.36
C GLY A 200 -33.13 23.36 -18.82
N GLY A 201 -34.32 23.64 -18.27
CA GLY A 201 -35.22 22.65 -17.66
C GLY A 201 -35.39 22.87 -16.15
N GLY A 202 -36.54 23.42 -15.75
CA GLY A 202 -36.97 23.51 -14.36
C GLY A 202 -38.07 22.48 -14.04
N MET A 203 -38.50 22.44 -12.77
CA MET A 203 -39.36 21.40 -12.18
C MET A 203 -38.69 20.00 -12.18
N GLY A 204 -38.96 19.11 -11.22
CA GLY A 204 -39.85 19.22 -10.07
C GLY A 204 -40.33 17.82 -9.69
N GLY A 205 -39.70 17.20 -8.69
CA GLY A 205 -39.92 15.78 -8.38
C GLY A 205 -39.54 15.44 -6.95
N MET A 206 -40.54 15.37 -6.08
CA MET A 206 -40.40 14.95 -4.68
C MET A 206 -40.66 13.44 -4.57
N GLY A 207 -39.65 12.67 -4.18
CA GLY A 207 -39.78 11.23 -3.95
C GLY A 207 -38.46 10.49 -4.14
N GLY A 208 -37.92 9.91 -3.06
CA GLY A 208 -36.61 9.24 -3.12
C GLY A 208 -35.95 8.96 -1.76
N MET A 209 -36.72 8.74 -0.69
CA MET A 209 -36.19 8.41 0.64
C MET A 209 -35.77 6.92 0.70
N GLY A 210 -34.78 6.55 -0.12
CA GLY A 210 -34.20 5.22 -0.19
C GLY A 210 -33.01 5.09 0.76
N GLY A 211 -33.19 4.36 1.87
CA GLY A 211 -32.13 4.12 2.85
C GLY A 211 -31.06 3.16 2.33
N GLY A 212 -29.92 3.68 1.89
CA GLY A 212 -28.67 2.92 1.84
C GLY A 212 -28.03 2.91 3.24
N MET A 213 -27.64 1.73 3.74
CA MET A 213 -26.97 1.61 5.04
C MET A 213 -25.64 2.39 5.01
N GLY A 214 -25.39 3.20 6.03
CA GLY A 214 -24.29 4.15 6.04
C GLY A 214 -22.93 3.48 6.18
N GLY A 215 -22.15 3.46 5.09
CA GLY A 215 -20.71 3.35 5.21
C GLY A 215 -20.18 4.56 6.00
N MET A 216 -19.45 4.33 7.09
CA MET A 216 -18.91 5.40 7.92
C MET A 216 -17.92 6.26 7.13
N GLY A 217 -18.38 7.41 6.65
CA GLY A 217 -17.58 8.42 5.96
C GLY A 217 -16.62 9.13 6.93
N GLY A 218 -15.59 8.42 7.38
CA GLY A 218 -14.61 8.95 8.33
C GLY A 218 -13.83 10.14 7.76
N MET A 219 -13.58 11.14 8.60
CA MET A 219 -12.85 12.36 8.24
C MET A 219 -11.49 12.00 7.65
N ARG A 220 -11.32 12.30 6.35
CA ARG A 220 -10.10 12.02 5.57
C ARG A 220 -9.57 10.60 5.76
N SER A 221 -10.49 9.64 5.79
CA SER A 221 -10.20 8.21 5.89
C SER A 221 -10.12 7.58 4.49
N VAL A 222 -9.15 6.71 4.26
CA VAL A 222 -9.15 5.78 3.11
C VAL A 222 -9.92 4.53 3.53
N PRO A 223 -10.75 3.90 2.68
CA PRO A 223 -11.42 2.65 3.03
C PRO A 223 -10.41 1.53 3.33
N PRO A 224 -10.61 0.72 4.39
CA PRO A 224 -9.73 -0.39 4.70
C PRO A 224 -9.71 -1.40 3.55
N THR A 225 -8.54 -1.96 3.26
CA THR A 225 -8.41 -2.82 2.08
C THR A 225 -8.90 -4.23 2.31
N SER A 226 -9.67 -4.75 1.37
CA SER A 226 -10.00 -6.17 1.29
C SER A 226 -8.75 -7.06 1.18
N LEU A 227 -8.93 -8.35 1.45
CA LEU A 227 -7.91 -9.38 1.23
C LEU A 227 -7.24 -9.26 -0.15
N PRO A 228 -5.94 -9.55 -0.26
CA PRO A 228 -5.23 -9.47 -1.53
C PRO A 228 -5.81 -10.46 -2.55
N PHE A 229 -5.99 -10.03 -3.81
CA PHE A 229 -6.47 -10.85 -4.92
C PHE A 229 -5.76 -10.54 -6.24
N ALA A 230 -5.72 -11.54 -7.13
CA ALA A 230 -5.24 -11.40 -8.50
C ALA A 230 -6.30 -11.90 -9.50
N ASP A 231 -6.66 -11.04 -10.45
CA ASP A 231 -7.47 -11.43 -11.62
C ASP A 231 -6.55 -12.07 -12.67
N LEU A 232 -6.85 -13.33 -13.03
CA LEU A 232 -6.08 -14.19 -13.92
C LEU A 232 -6.88 -14.54 -15.17
N LYS A 233 -6.41 -14.09 -16.33
CA LYS A 233 -6.97 -14.52 -17.63
C LYS A 233 -6.66 -15.99 -17.90
N VAL A 234 -7.38 -16.59 -18.86
CA VAL A 234 -7.16 -17.97 -19.32
C VAL A 234 -5.68 -18.19 -19.67
N GLY A 235 -5.05 -19.21 -19.07
CA GLY A 235 -3.64 -19.52 -19.30
C GLY A 235 -2.63 -18.48 -18.77
N GLN A 236 -3.07 -17.43 -18.06
CA GLN A 236 -2.18 -16.42 -17.54
C GLN A 236 -1.42 -16.93 -16.31
N LYS A 237 -0.09 -16.99 -16.42
CA LYS A 237 0.83 -17.01 -15.29
C LYS A 237 0.99 -15.59 -14.72
N ARG A 238 0.97 -15.47 -13.39
CA ARG A 238 1.39 -14.30 -12.60
C ARG A 238 2.45 -14.76 -11.61
N GLU A 239 3.56 -14.06 -11.51
CA GLU A 239 4.63 -14.34 -10.54
C GLU A 239 4.64 -13.23 -9.50
N LEU A 240 4.35 -13.54 -8.23
CA LEU A 240 3.91 -12.56 -7.23
C LEU A 240 4.91 -12.52 -6.05
N PRO A 241 5.76 -11.47 -5.94
CA PRO A 241 6.78 -11.39 -4.90
C PRO A 241 6.13 -11.18 -3.52
N THR A 242 6.26 -12.19 -2.67
CA THR A 242 5.59 -12.26 -1.37
C THR A 242 6.63 -12.22 -0.25
N ARG A 243 6.46 -11.32 0.73
CA ARG A 243 7.28 -11.25 1.95
C ARG A 243 6.95 -12.45 2.84
N LEU A 244 7.95 -12.97 3.53
CA LEU A 244 7.78 -14.08 4.48
C LEU A 244 7.99 -13.61 5.91
N VAL A 245 7.26 -14.24 6.83
CA VAL A 245 7.51 -14.18 8.27
C VAL A 245 7.96 -15.58 8.66
N SER A 246 9.12 -15.68 9.33
CA SER A 246 9.69 -16.95 9.73
C SER A 246 8.96 -17.49 10.96
N LEU A 247 8.40 -18.70 10.81
CA LEU A 247 7.76 -19.46 11.90
C LEU A 247 8.77 -20.33 12.67
N SER A 248 10.01 -20.41 12.17
CA SER A 248 11.13 -21.06 12.83
C SER A 248 11.54 -20.34 14.12
N ARG A 249 12.21 -21.07 15.00
CA ARG A 249 12.97 -20.48 16.12
C ARG A 249 14.04 -19.51 15.59
N PRO A 250 14.46 -18.50 16.38
CA PRO A 250 15.57 -17.65 16.00
C PRO A 250 16.82 -18.47 15.68
N ASP A 251 17.44 -18.13 14.58
CA ASP A 251 18.68 -18.71 14.09
C ASP A 251 19.86 -17.92 14.69
N PRO A 252 20.68 -18.51 15.58
CA PRO A 252 21.78 -17.80 16.25
C PRO A 252 22.95 -17.47 15.29
N ASP A 253 23.06 -18.17 14.16
CA ASP A 253 24.10 -17.96 13.16
C ASP A 253 23.67 -16.91 12.10
N SER A 254 22.39 -16.53 12.07
CA SER A 254 21.84 -15.46 11.23
C SER A 254 22.03 -14.08 11.88
N GLU A 255 22.64 -13.14 11.15
CA GLU A 255 22.82 -11.73 11.61
C GLU A 255 21.52 -11.00 12.00
N THR A 256 20.38 -11.54 11.57
CA THR A 256 19.03 -11.00 11.81
C THR A 256 18.21 -11.83 12.81
N GLY A 257 18.74 -12.99 13.24
CA GLY A 257 17.98 -14.03 13.95
C GLY A 257 17.04 -14.85 13.07
N LEU A 258 16.99 -14.60 11.75
CA LEU A 258 15.98 -15.18 10.86
C LEU A 258 16.57 -16.27 9.96
N SER A 259 16.03 -17.48 10.10
CA SER A 259 16.05 -18.50 9.04
C SER A 259 15.13 -18.07 7.90
N ARG A 260 15.63 -18.10 6.66
CA ARG A 260 14.99 -17.57 5.45
C ARG A 260 15.18 -18.55 4.28
N PRO A 261 14.17 -18.80 3.43
CA PRO A 261 14.33 -19.75 2.32
C PRO A 261 15.45 -19.39 1.33
N GLU A 262 16.19 -20.40 0.89
CA GLU A 262 17.29 -20.22 -0.06
C GLU A 262 16.78 -19.79 -1.44
N LYS A 263 17.67 -19.22 -2.26
CA LYS A 263 17.34 -18.86 -3.64
C LYS A 263 17.18 -20.12 -4.49
N GLY A 264 15.95 -20.39 -4.93
CA GLY A 264 15.59 -21.59 -5.68
C GLY A 264 14.97 -22.69 -4.83
N GLU A 265 14.87 -22.51 -3.50
CA GLU A 265 14.22 -23.47 -2.61
C GLU A 265 12.74 -23.60 -2.98
N LYS A 266 12.28 -24.82 -3.27
CA LYS A 266 10.86 -25.08 -3.55
C LYS A 266 10.06 -25.11 -2.25
N LEU A 267 9.02 -24.29 -2.20
CA LEU A 267 8.13 -24.15 -1.06
C LEU A 267 6.77 -24.78 -1.38
N ARG A 268 6.20 -25.52 -0.43
CA ARG A 268 4.81 -25.98 -0.47
C ARG A 268 3.94 -24.95 0.25
N LEU A 269 2.88 -24.49 -0.41
CA LEU A 269 1.86 -23.65 0.22
C LEU A 269 0.79 -24.52 0.90
N LEU A 270 0.39 -24.12 2.11
CA LEU A 270 -0.58 -24.82 2.96
C LEU A 270 -1.44 -23.79 3.73
N ASP A 271 -2.54 -24.24 4.33
CA ASP A 271 -3.22 -23.49 5.40
C ASP A 271 -2.58 -23.79 6.76
N VAL A 272 -2.49 -22.80 7.66
CA VAL A 272 -1.88 -22.96 8.99
C VAL A 272 -2.55 -24.03 9.87
N SER A 273 -3.83 -24.36 9.64
CA SER A 273 -4.50 -25.49 10.32
C SER A 273 -3.92 -26.87 9.98
N GLN A 274 -3.08 -26.95 8.94
CA GLN A 274 -2.33 -28.14 8.54
C GLN A 274 -0.95 -28.23 9.23
N THR A 275 -0.76 -27.53 10.36
CA THR A 275 0.48 -27.53 11.15
C THR A 275 0.23 -27.70 12.64
N ASP A 276 1.22 -28.26 13.33
CA ASP A 276 1.24 -28.45 14.79
C ASP A 276 1.53 -27.17 15.58
N ILE A 277 1.30 -25.99 14.97
CA ILE A 277 1.49 -24.68 15.60
C ILE A 277 0.35 -24.41 16.59
N ASP A 278 0.69 -23.86 17.76
CA ASP A 278 -0.26 -23.51 18.82
C ASP A 278 -1.48 -22.68 18.30
N PRO A 279 -2.72 -23.00 18.72
CA PRO A 279 -3.93 -22.33 18.22
C PRO A 279 -3.96 -20.80 18.40
N ARG A 280 -3.32 -20.25 19.45
CA ARG A 280 -3.22 -18.80 19.67
C ARG A 280 -2.23 -18.18 18.68
N ALA A 281 -1.12 -18.87 18.39
CA ALA A 281 -0.22 -18.50 17.30
C ALA A 281 -0.90 -18.61 15.90
N GLN A 282 -1.75 -19.62 15.66
CA GLN A 282 -2.54 -19.70 14.42
C GLN A 282 -3.52 -18.52 14.30
N LYS A 283 -4.25 -18.17 15.37
CA LYS A 283 -5.15 -17.00 15.42
C LYS A 283 -4.40 -15.71 15.12
N ALA A 284 -3.25 -15.52 15.76
CA ALA A 284 -2.38 -14.37 15.51
C ALA A 284 -1.95 -14.28 14.04
N LEU A 285 -1.48 -15.37 13.44
CA LEU A 285 -1.06 -15.38 12.04
C LEU A 285 -2.21 -15.00 11.09
N ARG A 286 -3.43 -15.50 11.32
CA ARG A 286 -4.61 -15.13 10.51
C ARG A 286 -4.94 -13.64 10.64
N ARG A 287 -5.01 -13.08 11.85
CA ARG A 287 -5.30 -11.64 12.04
C ARG A 287 -4.19 -10.76 11.45
N LEU A 288 -2.91 -11.09 11.67
CA LEU A 288 -1.78 -10.36 11.06
C LEU A 288 -1.85 -10.34 9.52
N GLN A 289 -2.22 -11.46 8.89
CA GLN A 289 -2.37 -11.52 7.43
C GLN A 289 -3.61 -10.78 6.92
N ALA A 290 -4.73 -10.81 7.66
CA ALA A 290 -5.94 -10.06 7.33
C ALA A 290 -5.68 -8.53 7.38
N GLU A 291 -5.03 -8.04 8.44
CA GLU A 291 -4.70 -6.62 8.63
C GLU A 291 -3.51 -6.13 7.79
N LYS A 292 -2.93 -7.00 6.95
CA LYS A 292 -1.72 -6.74 6.14
C LYS A 292 -0.57 -6.20 7.00
N ALA A 293 -0.40 -6.77 8.19
CA ALA A 293 0.55 -6.34 9.21
C ALA A 293 2.00 -6.20 8.67
N PRO A 294 2.81 -5.25 9.20
CA PRO A 294 4.20 -5.12 8.80
C PRO A 294 5.01 -6.39 9.09
N GLU A 295 5.93 -6.74 8.18
CA GLU A 295 6.84 -7.88 8.30
C GLU A 295 7.55 -7.90 9.66
N ALA A 296 8.07 -6.74 10.08
CA ALA A 296 8.74 -6.57 11.37
C ALA A 296 7.81 -6.90 12.56
N VAL A 297 6.65 -6.27 12.65
CA VAL A 297 5.68 -6.49 13.75
C VAL A 297 5.25 -7.96 13.80
N SER A 298 4.93 -8.52 12.63
CA SER A 298 4.50 -9.91 12.48
C SER A 298 5.57 -10.90 12.97
N GLN A 299 6.85 -10.62 12.69
CA GLN A 299 7.97 -11.46 13.12
C GLN A 299 8.19 -11.43 14.63
N LEU A 300 8.02 -10.26 15.27
CA LEU A 300 8.10 -10.13 16.73
C LEU A 300 6.99 -10.95 17.42
N VAL A 301 5.76 -10.89 16.88
CA VAL A 301 4.62 -11.69 17.36
C VAL A 301 4.85 -13.19 17.15
N MET A 302 5.38 -13.60 16.00
CA MET A 302 5.66 -15.03 15.72
C MET A 302 6.81 -15.59 16.58
N TRP A 303 7.81 -14.79 16.93
CA TRP A 303 8.81 -15.19 17.94
C TRP A 303 8.22 -15.30 19.35
N ARG A 304 7.33 -14.38 19.75
CA ARG A 304 6.65 -14.43 21.04
C ARG A 304 5.73 -15.66 21.17
N LEU A 305 4.88 -15.91 20.17
CA LEU A 305 3.84 -16.95 20.23
C LEU A 305 4.29 -18.30 19.67
N GLY A 306 4.99 -18.34 18.54
CA GLY A 306 5.44 -19.58 17.90
C GLY A 306 6.75 -20.14 18.47
N SER A 307 7.65 -19.27 18.97
CA SER A 307 8.92 -19.69 19.59
C SER A 307 8.95 -19.59 21.11
N GLY A 308 7.92 -19.01 21.75
CA GLY A 308 7.77 -18.93 23.20
C GLY A 308 8.73 -17.97 23.92
N LEU A 309 9.44 -17.10 23.19
CA LEU A 309 10.44 -16.18 23.75
C LEU A 309 9.78 -15.12 24.64
N ASP A 310 10.54 -14.57 25.60
CA ASP A 310 10.12 -13.39 26.34
C ASP A 310 10.37 -12.07 25.57
N TRP A 311 9.71 -10.99 26.00
CA TRP A 311 9.83 -9.70 25.32
C TRP A 311 11.25 -9.08 25.39
N PRO A 312 12.01 -9.18 26.51
CA PRO A 312 13.43 -8.84 26.53
C PRO A 312 14.28 -9.58 25.47
N GLN A 313 14.12 -10.89 25.33
CA GLN A 313 14.81 -11.70 24.31
C GLN A 313 14.44 -11.26 22.89
N VAL A 314 13.14 -11.09 22.61
CA VAL A 314 12.63 -10.60 21.32
C VAL A 314 13.20 -9.21 21.00
N ALA A 315 13.24 -8.31 21.98
CA ALA A 315 13.81 -6.96 21.82
C ALA A 315 15.32 -6.99 21.55
N GLN A 316 16.07 -7.86 22.24
CA GLN A 316 17.50 -8.03 22.03
C GLN A 316 17.81 -8.55 20.62
N LEU A 317 17.14 -9.63 20.19
CA LEU A 317 17.32 -10.24 18.87
C LEU A 317 16.93 -9.28 17.73
N ALA A 318 15.81 -8.58 17.87
CA ALA A 318 15.31 -7.69 16.83
C ALA A 318 15.96 -6.30 16.80
N SER A 319 16.79 -5.94 17.81
CA SER A 319 17.37 -4.61 18.01
C SER A 319 18.09 -4.00 16.78
N ARG A 320 18.58 -4.84 15.87
CA ARG A 320 19.23 -4.42 14.61
C ARG A 320 18.27 -3.98 13.51
N TRP A 321 17.03 -4.48 13.51
CA TRP A 321 16.09 -4.32 12.39
C TRP A 321 14.71 -3.81 12.78
N ALA A 322 14.21 -4.04 14.00
CA ALA A 322 12.97 -3.48 14.54
C ALA A 322 13.21 -2.12 15.22
N ASN A 323 12.14 -1.34 15.44
CA ASN A 323 12.18 -0.15 16.29
C ASN A 323 11.22 -0.27 17.48
N PRO A 324 11.39 0.54 18.56
CA PRO A 324 10.59 0.40 19.78
C PRO A 324 9.07 0.46 19.57
N HIS A 325 8.57 1.31 18.67
CA HIS A 325 7.13 1.37 18.40
C HIS A 325 6.59 0.08 17.74
N GLU A 326 7.37 -0.59 16.89
CA GLU A 326 6.99 -1.90 16.31
C GLU A 326 6.98 -3.00 17.37
N LEU A 327 7.87 -2.92 18.37
CA LEU A 327 7.90 -3.82 19.52
C LEU A 327 6.70 -3.60 20.45
N THR A 328 6.39 -2.36 20.80
CA THR A 328 5.22 -2.07 21.66
C THR A 328 3.89 -2.37 20.94
N LEU A 329 3.82 -2.20 19.62
CA LEU A 329 2.67 -2.63 18.82
C LEU A 329 2.53 -4.17 18.79
N ALA A 330 3.65 -4.90 18.68
CA ALA A 330 3.65 -6.36 18.80
C ALA A 330 3.26 -6.85 20.22
N GLN A 331 3.62 -6.10 21.26
CA GLN A 331 3.21 -6.33 22.64
C GLN A 331 1.69 -6.17 22.80
N GLU A 332 1.16 -4.99 22.51
CA GLU A 332 -0.29 -4.74 22.63
C GLU A 332 -1.11 -5.73 21.80
N PHE A 333 -0.68 -6.03 20.56
CA PHE A 333 -1.37 -7.00 19.72
C PHE A 333 -1.47 -8.40 20.36
N VAL A 334 -0.37 -8.88 20.97
CA VAL A 334 -0.35 -10.19 21.66
C VAL A 334 -1.18 -10.20 22.94
N ASP A 335 -1.21 -9.08 23.66
CA ASP A 335 -1.90 -8.97 24.94
C ASP A 335 -3.42 -8.77 24.73
N ARG A 336 -3.84 -8.03 23.69
CA ARG A 336 -5.25 -7.87 23.28
C ARG A 336 -5.77 -9.01 22.38
N LEU A 337 -4.92 -9.90 21.87
CA LEU A 337 -5.23 -10.92 20.84
C LEU A 337 -6.52 -11.71 21.11
N ASP A 338 -6.81 -12.02 22.37
CA ASP A 338 -7.96 -12.83 22.75
C ASP A 338 -9.26 -12.04 22.90
N SER A 339 -9.16 -10.73 23.12
CA SER A 339 -10.29 -9.78 23.19
C SER A 339 -10.55 -8.98 21.91
N LEU A 340 -9.61 -8.95 20.94
CA LEU A 340 -9.81 -8.26 19.66
C LEU A 340 -11.04 -8.82 18.92
N THR A 341 -11.97 -7.93 18.57
CA THR A 341 -13.06 -8.23 17.63
C THR A 341 -12.57 -8.03 16.20
N ASP A 342 -13.24 -8.65 15.23
CA ASP A 342 -12.87 -8.49 13.81
C ASP A 342 -12.95 -7.02 13.34
N GLU A 343 -13.86 -6.24 13.91
CA GLU A 343 -14.09 -4.82 13.61
C GLU A 343 -13.13 -3.85 14.33
N GLU A 344 -12.48 -4.24 15.44
CA GLU A 344 -11.66 -3.29 16.20
C GLU A 344 -10.30 -3.09 15.54
N SER A 345 -10.15 -1.89 14.99
CA SER A 345 -8.96 -1.30 14.41
C SER A 345 -8.55 -0.06 15.23
N GLY A 346 -7.34 0.48 14.99
CA GLY A 346 -6.70 1.46 15.88
C GLY A 346 -7.53 2.70 16.25
N SER A 347 -7.26 3.30 17.42
CA SER A 347 -8.02 4.45 17.94
C SER A 347 -7.22 5.75 18.06
N ILE A 348 -7.88 6.89 17.81
CA ILE A 348 -7.35 8.25 18.02
C ILE A 348 -8.13 8.95 19.13
N LEU A 349 -7.43 9.62 20.05
CA LEU A 349 -8.01 10.18 21.26
C LEU A 349 -8.14 11.71 21.17
N PHE A 350 -9.28 12.27 21.54
CA PHE A 350 -9.55 13.71 21.47
C PHE A 350 -9.97 14.30 22.82
N ALA A 351 -9.40 15.46 23.15
CA ALA A 351 -9.92 16.34 24.20
C ALA A 351 -10.23 17.70 23.58
N VAL A 352 -11.46 18.19 23.76
CA VAL A 352 -11.91 19.46 23.20
C VAL A 352 -12.22 20.44 24.35
N GLU A 353 -11.54 21.58 24.34
CA GLU A 353 -11.66 22.60 25.38
C GLU A 353 -12.17 23.92 24.78
N ALA A 354 -13.11 24.58 25.45
CA ALA A 354 -13.45 25.97 25.16
C ALA A 354 -12.63 26.91 26.04
N ALA A 355 -11.97 27.90 25.42
CA ALA A 355 -11.20 28.92 26.14
C ALA A 355 -12.08 29.96 26.86
N ASP A 356 -13.35 30.06 26.46
CA ASP A 356 -14.32 31.05 26.90
C ASP A 356 -15.76 30.50 26.77
N ALA A 357 -16.72 31.13 27.45
CA ALA A 357 -18.11 30.67 27.46
C ALA A 357 -18.83 30.76 26.09
N GLY A 358 -18.43 31.69 25.22
CA GLY A 358 -18.99 31.84 23.87
C GLY A 358 -18.45 30.82 22.85
N SER A 359 -17.32 30.18 23.15
CA SER A 359 -16.75 29.07 22.37
C SER A 359 -17.28 27.70 22.80
N ARG A 360 -17.91 27.59 23.97
CA ARG A 360 -18.42 26.33 24.54
C ARG A 360 -19.37 25.55 23.60
N PRO A 361 -20.38 26.16 22.94
CA PRO A 361 -21.24 25.42 22.02
C PRO A 361 -20.52 24.87 20.79
N ARG A 362 -19.40 25.50 20.36
CA ARG A 362 -18.56 24.98 19.26
C ARG A 362 -17.72 23.79 19.70
N ALA A 363 -17.25 23.78 20.95
CA ALA A 363 -16.51 22.67 21.53
C ALA A 363 -17.42 21.44 21.68
N GLU A 364 -18.60 21.61 22.29
CA GLU A 364 -19.59 20.53 22.48
C GLU A 364 -20.09 19.97 21.13
N ALA A 365 -20.30 20.84 20.12
CA ALA A 365 -20.65 20.40 18.76
C ALA A 365 -19.50 19.64 18.06
N LEU A 366 -18.25 20.07 18.22
CA LEU A 366 -17.08 19.39 17.65
C LEU A 366 -16.84 18.03 18.33
N GLU A 367 -16.95 17.95 19.65
CA GLU A 367 -16.77 16.70 20.39
C GLU A 367 -17.79 15.64 19.96
N LYS A 368 -19.06 16.04 19.81
CA LYS A 368 -20.11 15.18 19.25
C LYS A 368 -19.82 14.74 17.82
N GLU A 369 -19.40 15.68 16.95
CA GLU A 369 -19.06 15.39 15.55
C GLU A 369 -17.91 14.37 15.45
N LEU A 370 -16.85 14.57 16.24
CA LEU A 370 -15.69 13.67 16.32
C LEU A 370 -16.08 12.29 16.87
N GLY A 371 -16.87 12.23 17.95
CA GLY A 371 -17.35 10.98 18.54
C GLY A 371 -18.32 10.18 17.66
N THR A 372 -18.84 10.77 16.57
CA THR A 372 -19.75 10.10 15.62
C THR A 372 -19.03 9.51 14.40
N HIS A 373 -17.80 9.93 14.11
CA HIS A 373 -17.09 9.59 12.87
C HIS A 373 -15.70 8.99 13.11
N GLY A 374 -15.26 8.10 12.22
CA GLY A 374 -13.85 7.72 12.11
C GLY A 374 -12.97 8.88 11.64
N PHE A 375 -11.67 8.81 11.86
CA PHE A 375 -10.72 9.90 11.61
C PHE A 375 -9.37 9.33 11.16
N LEU A 376 -8.99 9.55 9.90
CA LEU A 376 -7.81 8.93 9.26
C LEU A 376 -7.79 7.38 9.33
N GLY A 377 -8.97 6.77 9.17
CA GLY A 377 -9.21 5.34 9.34
C GLY A 377 -9.47 4.91 10.79
N LEU A 378 -9.04 5.70 11.78
CA LEU A 378 -9.07 5.34 13.20
C LEU A 378 -10.44 5.58 13.83
N LYS A 379 -10.78 4.77 14.83
CA LYS A 379 -11.95 5.00 15.70
C LYS A 379 -11.68 6.15 16.68
N THR A 380 -12.54 7.15 16.69
CA THR A 380 -12.42 8.28 17.62
C THR A 380 -12.83 7.87 19.04
N LYS A 381 -11.98 8.17 20.03
CA LYS A 381 -12.29 8.12 21.47
C LYS A 381 -12.25 9.54 22.04
N ILE A 382 -13.16 9.87 22.94
CA ILE A 382 -13.20 11.16 23.65
C ILE A 382 -12.56 11.01 25.03
N GLY A 383 -11.81 12.03 25.45
CA GLY A 383 -10.87 11.98 26.56
C GLY A 383 -9.44 11.62 26.09
N VAL A 384 -8.44 12.25 26.71
CA VAL A 384 -7.03 11.91 26.53
C VAL A 384 -6.47 11.56 27.92
N PRO A 385 -6.15 10.28 28.21
CA PRO A 385 -5.63 9.87 29.52
C PRO A 385 -4.25 10.49 29.80
N GLU A 386 -3.83 10.47 31.07
CA GLU A 386 -2.53 11.01 31.49
C GLU A 386 -1.36 10.27 30.82
N PHE A 387 -1.48 8.95 30.66
CA PHE A 387 -0.54 8.07 29.97
C PHE A 387 -1.26 7.34 28.83
N PRO A 388 -0.59 7.04 27.70
CA PRO A 388 -1.15 6.15 26.68
C PRO A 388 -1.37 4.73 27.22
N GLU A 389 -2.39 4.05 26.72
CA GLU A 389 -2.66 2.62 27.00
C GLU A 389 -1.86 1.69 26.06
N GLY A 390 -1.27 2.25 24.99
CA GLY A 390 -0.59 1.55 23.90
C GLY A 390 -0.13 2.53 22.80
N PRO A 391 0.38 2.07 21.64
CA PRO A 391 0.74 2.94 20.53
C PRO A 391 -0.47 3.72 20.02
N ALA A 392 -0.45 5.05 20.15
CA ALA A 392 -1.64 5.86 19.95
C ALA A 392 -1.31 7.29 19.49
N VAL A 393 -2.29 7.92 18.84
CA VAL A 393 -2.28 9.36 18.57
C VAL A 393 -3.36 10.01 19.41
N ALA A 394 -3.06 11.19 19.97
CA ALA A 394 -4.05 12.02 20.63
C ALA A 394 -4.01 13.47 20.10
N CYS A 395 -5.11 14.19 20.23
CA CYS A 395 -5.25 15.58 19.81
C CYS A 395 -5.98 16.40 20.88
N ARG A 396 -5.31 17.40 21.45
CA ARG A 396 -5.92 18.37 22.37
C ARG A 396 -6.27 19.63 21.58
N VAL A 397 -7.56 19.94 21.48
CA VAL A 397 -8.11 21.02 20.66
C VAL A 397 -8.71 22.09 21.56
N ARG A 398 -8.14 23.29 21.58
CA ARG A 398 -8.66 24.44 22.33
C ARG A 398 -9.27 25.47 21.39
N ILE A 399 -10.58 25.71 21.51
CA ILE A 399 -11.32 26.68 20.71
C ILE A 399 -11.41 28.02 21.46
N ALA A 400 -11.02 29.10 20.80
CA ALA A 400 -11.07 30.47 21.31
C ALA A 400 -11.57 31.40 20.19
N GLY A 401 -12.77 31.95 20.34
CA GLY A 401 -13.42 32.76 19.31
C GLY A 401 -13.57 32.02 17.99
N ASP A 402 -13.09 32.61 16.91
CA ASP A 402 -13.09 32.09 15.54
C ASP A 402 -11.92 31.15 15.22
N GLN A 403 -11.08 30.78 16.20
CA GLN A 403 -9.90 29.93 16.00
C GLN A 403 -9.90 28.69 16.90
N ALA A 404 -9.44 27.57 16.36
CA ALA A 404 -9.18 26.33 17.09
C ALA A 404 -7.69 26.00 17.03
N THR A 405 -7.04 25.90 18.19
CA THR A 405 -5.64 25.50 18.33
C THR A 405 -5.56 24.03 18.67
N ALA A 406 -4.94 23.22 17.81
CA ALA A 406 -4.74 21.79 18.01
C ALA A 406 -3.28 21.47 18.35
N GLN A 407 -3.08 20.71 19.42
CA GLN A 407 -1.82 20.08 19.77
C GLN A 407 -1.96 18.57 19.54
N VAL A 408 -1.20 18.05 18.59
CA VAL A 408 -1.09 16.61 18.34
C VAL A 408 -0.08 16.03 19.35
N LEU A 409 -0.40 14.84 19.85
CA LEU A 409 0.44 14.03 20.72
C LEU A 409 0.60 12.66 20.08
N SER A 410 1.78 12.06 20.24
CA SER A 410 2.05 10.67 19.91
C SER A 410 2.35 9.95 21.22
N SER A 411 2.01 8.67 21.34
CA SER A 411 2.72 7.81 22.29
C SER A 411 4.22 7.80 21.93
N ASP A 412 5.10 7.64 22.92
CA ASP A 412 6.52 7.45 22.66
C ASP A 412 6.84 5.98 22.29
N GLY A 413 8.13 5.66 22.17
CA GLY A 413 8.61 4.35 21.74
C GLY A 413 8.31 3.19 22.68
N THR A 414 7.83 3.44 23.90
CA THR A 414 7.41 2.39 24.85
C THR A 414 5.93 2.49 25.22
N ALA A 415 5.19 3.40 24.57
CA ALA A 415 3.87 3.88 24.96
C ALA A 415 3.72 4.44 26.38
N GLY A 416 4.80 4.54 27.18
CA GLY A 416 4.71 4.93 28.60
C GLY A 416 4.37 6.40 28.86
N ARG A 417 4.27 7.25 27.83
CA ARG A 417 3.94 8.69 27.93
C ARG A 417 3.55 9.30 26.59
N TRP A 418 2.86 10.43 26.65
CA TRP A 418 2.63 11.30 25.51
C TRP A 418 3.85 12.18 25.20
N VAL A 419 4.25 12.26 23.93
CA VAL A 419 5.23 13.21 23.41
C VAL A 419 4.58 14.21 22.45
N PRO A 420 4.89 15.51 22.52
CA PRO A 420 4.35 16.52 21.61
C PRO A 420 4.68 16.21 20.14
N PHE A 421 3.65 16.11 19.31
CA PHE A 421 3.77 15.75 17.89
C PHE A 421 3.36 16.89 16.94
N GLY A 422 3.67 18.11 17.38
CA GLY A 422 3.40 19.34 16.66
C GLY A 422 2.09 20.02 17.04
N LYS A 423 2.02 21.32 16.76
CA LYS A 423 0.88 22.20 17.05
C LYS A 423 0.47 22.97 15.80
N PHE A 424 -0.81 23.33 15.69
CA PHE A 424 -1.34 24.20 14.62
C PHE A 424 -2.57 24.97 15.10
N ALA A 425 -2.99 25.95 14.32
CA ALA A 425 -4.30 26.58 14.41
C ALA A 425 -5.06 26.36 13.10
N VAL A 426 -6.38 26.24 13.19
CA VAL A 426 -7.33 26.32 12.07
C VAL A 426 -8.46 27.27 12.45
N PRO A 427 -9.10 27.95 11.50
CA PRO A 427 -10.32 28.68 11.79
C PRO A 427 -11.42 27.72 12.30
N ALA A 428 -12.18 28.16 13.29
CA ALA A 428 -13.30 27.49 13.94
C ALA A 428 -14.66 28.04 13.49
N ASP A 429 -14.68 28.73 12.36
CA ASP A 429 -15.88 29.24 11.70
C ASP A 429 -16.69 28.10 11.02
N GLY A 430 -17.99 28.33 10.86
CA GLY A 430 -18.89 27.37 10.21
C GLY A 430 -19.32 26.22 11.13
N VAL A 431 -19.56 25.05 10.51
CA VAL A 431 -20.13 23.86 11.17
C VAL A 431 -19.06 22.88 11.65
N ALA A 432 -19.38 22.08 12.68
CA ALA A 432 -18.46 21.13 13.31
C ALA A 432 -17.74 20.22 12.31
N ALA A 433 -18.45 19.65 11.32
CA ALA A 433 -17.87 18.83 10.24
C ALA A 433 -16.70 19.52 9.50
N LYS A 434 -16.81 20.83 9.21
CA LYS A 434 -15.75 21.61 8.54
C LYS A 434 -14.57 21.92 9.47
N LEU A 435 -14.80 22.00 10.77
CA LEU A 435 -13.72 22.11 11.75
C LEU A 435 -13.00 20.75 11.91
N GLY A 436 -13.75 19.65 12.00
CA GLY A 436 -13.24 18.29 12.00
C GLY A 436 -12.35 17.97 10.80
N ASP A 437 -12.80 18.29 9.57
CA ASP A 437 -12.00 18.08 8.35
C ASP A 437 -10.68 18.87 8.35
N ARG A 438 -10.70 20.14 8.80
CA ARG A 438 -9.49 20.97 8.91
C ARG A 438 -8.54 20.47 10.00
N LEU A 439 -9.07 19.91 11.08
CA LEU A 439 -8.29 19.21 12.09
C LEU A 439 -7.68 17.92 11.52
N ALA A 440 -8.43 17.16 10.70
CA ALA A 440 -7.94 15.98 10.01
C ALA A 440 -6.80 16.32 9.04
N GLU A 441 -6.88 17.39 8.25
CA GLU A 441 -5.76 17.84 7.41
C GLU A 441 -4.51 18.19 8.25
N GLY A 442 -4.69 18.93 9.34
CA GLY A 442 -3.58 19.36 10.19
C GLY A 442 -2.93 18.22 10.98
N VAL A 443 -3.68 17.21 11.41
CA VAL A 443 -3.16 15.98 12.02
C VAL A 443 -2.45 15.13 10.95
N LEU A 444 -3.10 14.89 9.81
CA LEU A 444 -2.58 14.07 8.72
C LEU A 444 -1.23 14.58 8.21
N GLY A 445 -1.10 15.89 7.99
CA GLY A 445 0.16 16.53 7.58
C GLY A 445 1.30 16.49 8.61
N ARG A 446 1.06 15.95 9.82
CA ARG A 446 2.09 15.62 10.83
C ARG A 446 2.39 14.13 10.86
N LEU A 447 1.36 13.29 10.77
CA LEU A 447 1.48 11.84 10.85
C LEU A 447 2.07 11.19 9.58
N VAL A 448 1.79 11.74 8.40
CA VAL A 448 2.22 11.15 7.12
C VAL A 448 2.79 12.22 6.19
N ARG A 449 3.93 11.93 5.56
CA ARG A 449 4.54 12.81 4.56
C ARG A 449 4.82 12.06 3.27
N ALA A 450 4.45 12.66 2.14
CA ALA A 450 4.85 12.20 0.81
C ALA A 450 5.85 13.18 0.18
N GLN A 451 6.89 12.67 -0.47
CA GLN A 451 7.93 13.43 -1.17
C GLN A 451 8.23 12.84 -2.54
N LEU A 452 8.34 13.68 -3.56
CA LEU A 452 8.86 13.27 -4.86
C LEU A 452 10.39 13.46 -4.90
N LYS A 453 11.11 12.44 -5.36
CA LYS A 453 12.56 12.48 -5.63
C LYS A 453 12.83 12.03 -7.09
N PRO A 454 13.92 12.48 -7.75
CA PRO A 454 14.35 11.89 -9.01
C PRO A 454 14.73 10.41 -8.83
N GLY A 455 14.42 9.58 -9.82
CA GLY A 455 14.81 8.17 -9.89
C GLY A 455 15.85 7.92 -10.99
N PRO A 456 16.41 6.71 -11.09
CA PRO A 456 17.34 6.33 -12.15
C PRO A 456 16.65 6.39 -13.52
N ALA A 457 17.32 6.94 -14.54
CA ALA A 457 16.75 7.01 -15.88
C ALA A 457 16.62 5.61 -16.50
N VAL A 458 15.44 5.29 -17.05
CA VAL A 458 15.15 3.98 -17.65
C VAL A 458 14.93 4.17 -19.14
N LYS A 459 15.77 3.53 -19.97
CA LYS A 459 15.75 3.66 -21.44
C LYS A 459 15.76 5.13 -21.92
N GLY A 460 16.56 5.96 -21.26
CA GLY A 460 16.68 7.41 -21.54
C GLY A 460 15.52 8.28 -21.01
N LYS A 461 14.42 7.70 -20.50
CA LYS A 461 13.35 8.48 -19.86
C LYS A 461 13.68 8.80 -18.40
N PRO A 462 13.36 10.01 -17.90
CA PRO A 462 13.45 10.32 -16.48
C PRO A 462 12.40 9.52 -15.70
N THR A 463 12.82 8.88 -14.61
CA THR A 463 11.90 8.33 -13.60
C THR A 463 11.96 9.17 -12.32
N TYR A 464 11.03 8.90 -11.44
CA TYR A 464 10.90 9.51 -10.13
C TYR A 464 10.62 8.42 -9.08
N GLN A 465 10.68 8.82 -7.83
CA GLN A 465 10.36 7.99 -6.68
C GLN A 465 9.49 8.80 -5.71
N VAL A 466 8.32 8.26 -5.36
CA VAL A 466 7.49 8.80 -4.28
C VAL A 466 7.92 8.12 -2.99
N ARG A 467 8.61 8.85 -2.12
CA ARG A 467 8.89 8.43 -0.75
C ARG A 467 7.69 8.80 0.12
N ILE A 468 7.23 7.84 0.91
CA ILE A 468 6.16 7.98 1.91
C ILE A 468 6.79 7.69 3.26
N ASP A 469 6.79 8.68 4.15
CA ASP A 469 7.24 8.57 5.53
C ASP A 469 6.01 8.45 6.44
N ASN A 470 5.87 7.32 7.13
CA ASN A 470 4.93 7.17 8.24
C ASN A 470 5.62 7.66 9.52
N ALA A 471 5.19 8.83 10.00
CA ALA A 471 5.67 9.46 11.21
C ALA A 471 4.71 9.24 12.41
N SER A 472 3.68 8.41 12.27
CA SER A 472 2.82 7.99 13.38
C SER A 472 3.47 6.85 14.20
N PRO A 473 2.93 6.53 15.39
CA PRO A 473 3.24 5.30 16.12
C PRO A 473 2.40 4.09 15.66
N LEU A 474 1.61 4.22 14.59
CA LEU A 474 0.64 3.22 14.08
C LEU A 474 1.08 2.68 12.71
N VAL A 475 0.36 1.70 12.14
CA VAL A 475 0.61 1.21 10.76
C VAL A 475 -0.16 2.05 9.74
N LEU A 476 0.50 2.46 8.66
CA LEU A 476 -0.14 3.11 7.52
C LEU A 476 -0.45 2.08 6.42
N ASN A 477 -1.74 1.75 6.26
CA ASN A 477 -2.29 0.75 5.35
C ASN A 477 -2.87 1.32 4.04
N GLY A 478 -3.25 2.60 4.04
CA GLY A 478 -3.80 3.30 2.87
C GLY A 478 -3.49 4.79 2.88
N LEU A 479 -3.40 5.40 1.69
CA LEU A 479 -3.00 6.79 1.54
C LEU A 479 -3.63 7.42 0.30
N ALA A 480 -4.34 8.54 0.42
CA ALA A 480 -4.79 9.33 -0.72
C ALA A 480 -3.92 10.59 -0.90
N MET A 481 -3.58 10.92 -2.15
CA MET A 481 -2.71 12.06 -2.47
C MET A 481 -3.09 12.82 -3.75
N THR A 482 -2.72 14.09 -3.79
CA THR A 482 -2.81 15.00 -4.94
C THR A 482 -1.53 15.84 -5.07
N GLY A 483 -1.39 16.63 -6.13
CA GLY A 483 -0.33 17.63 -6.22
C GLY A 483 -0.51 18.76 -5.20
N SER A 484 0.58 19.36 -4.73
CA SER A 484 0.56 20.46 -3.73
C SER A 484 -0.18 21.73 -4.17
N LYS A 485 -0.54 21.85 -5.45
CA LYS A 485 -1.33 22.95 -6.02
C LYS A 485 -2.63 22.48 -6.67
N ALA A 486 -3.07 21.27 -6.35
CA ALA A 486 -4.40 20.77 -6.69
C ALA A 486 -5.46 21.58 -5.94
N GLY A 487 -6.50 22.01 -6.65
CA GLY A 487 -7.70 22.57 -6.01
C GLY A 487 -8.56 21.46 -5.39
N ASP A 488 -9.44 21.80 -4.45
CA ASP A 488 -10.22 20.79 -3.70
C ASP A 488 -11.26 20.01 -4.54
N ALA A 489 -11.42 20.36 -5.83
CA ALA A 489 -12.19 19.61 -6.82
C ALA A 489 -11.39 18.53 -7.57
N GLU A 490 -10.06 18.44 -7.40
CA GLU A 490 -9.21 17.46 -8.06
C GLU A 490 -9.23 16.12 -7.31
N LYS A 491 -9.84 15.07 -7.89
CA LYS A 491 -10.02 13.77 -7.22
C LYS A 491 -8.65 13.18 -6.80
N PRO A 492 -8.43 12.89 -5.50
CA PRO A 492 -7.23 12.21 -5.03
C PRO A 492 -7.00 10.85 -5.67
N ARG A 493 -5.73 10.40 -5.63
CA ARG A 493 -5.36 9.03 -5.97
C ARG A 493 -5.06 8.26 -4.70
N GLU A 494 -5.80 7.17 -4.54
CA GLU A 494 -5.67 6.23 -3.42
C GLU A 494 -4.60 5.18 -3.76
N LEU A 495 -3.57 5.16 -2.92
CA LEU A 495 -2.58 4.09 -2.82
C LEU A 495 -3.00 3.22 -1.64
N THR A 496 -3.57 2.05 -1.94
CA THR A 496 -4.13 1.12 -0.96
C THR A 496 -3.39 -0.21 -1.00
N GLY A 497 -3.47 -0.99 0.09
CA GLY A 497 -2.78 -2.29 0.18
C GLY A 497 -1.27 -2.14 0.45
N ILE A 498 -0.87 -0.97 0.96
CA ILE A 498 0.47 -0.75 1.50
C ILE A 498 0.52 -1.23 2.94
N SER A 499 1.72 -1.35 3.49
CA SER A 499 1.94 -1.63 4.92
C SER A 499 3.25 -0.97 5.32
N ILE A 500 3.15 0.21 5.93
CA ILE A 500 4.30 0.98 6.40
C ILE A 500 4.20 1.06 7.92
N GLY A 501 5.03 0.29 8.61
CA GLY A 501 5.03 0.23 10.07
C GLY A 501 5.39 1.57 10.77
N PRO A 502 5.18 1.65 12.09
CA PRO A 502 5.51 2.83 12.90
C PRO A 502 6.92 3.35 12.64
N ARG A 503 7.06 4.67 12.42
CA ARG A 503 8.33 5.36 12.11
C ARG A 503 9.07 4.88 10.84
N ARG A 504 8.43 4.11 9.95
CA ARG A 504 9.06 3.61 8.71
C ARG A 504 8.79 4.49 7.49
N SER A 505 9.53 4.22 6.43
CA SER A 505 9.33 4.85 5.12
C SER A 505 9.34 3.82 4.00
N MET A 506 8.42 3.96 3.04
CA MET A 506 8.43 3.21 1.79
C MET A 506 8.79 4.15 0.63
N THR A 507 9.43 3.62 -0.40
CA THR A 507 9.68 4.34 -1.66
C THR A 507 9.05 3.57 -2.79
N VAL A 508 8.20 4.23 -3.58
CA VAL A 508 7.48 3.64 -4.71
C VAL A 508 7.94 4.29 -6.02
N PRO A 509 8.27 3.53 -7.08
CA PRO A 509 8.65 4.12 -8.37
C PRO A 509 7.51 4.91 -8.99
N ALA A 510 7.85 5.97 -9.72
CA ALA A 510 6.89 6.87 -10.36
C ALA A 510 7.43 7.29 -11.73
N THR A 511 6.70 7.05 -12.82
CA THR A 511 7.13 7.51 -14.16
C THR A 511 6.65 8.95 -14.39
N GLU A 512 7.33 9.68 -15.29
CA GLU A 512 7.13 11.12 -15.46
C GLU A 512 5.67 11.49 -15.78
N GLU A 513 4.97 10.66 -16.55
CA GLU A 513 3.65 10.99 -17.04
C GLU A 513 2.59 11.08 -15.90
N VAL A 514 2.67 10.28 -14.82
CA VAL A 514 1.80 10.45 -13.62
C VAL A 514 2.27 11.64 -12.78
N VAL A 515 3.58 11.84 -12.67
CA VAL A 515 4.18 13.01 -12.02
C VAL A 515 3.76 14.33 -12.69
N LYS A 516 3.40 14.29 -13.99
CA LYS A 516 2.71 15.35 -14.72
C LYS A 516 1.20 15.35 -14.42
N THR A 517 0.49 14.23 -14.64
CA THR A 517 -0.97 14.11 -14.49
C THR A 517 -1.51 14.47 -13.10
N LEU A 518 -0.75 14.22 -12.04
CA LEU A 518 -1.13 14.55 -10.65
C LEU A 518 -0.37 15.77 -10.09
N GLY A 519 0.31 16.55 -10.94
CA GLY A 519 0.99 17.79 -10.54
C GLY A 519 2.17 17.65 -9.56
N LEU A 520 2.62 16.42 -9.25
CA LEU A 520 3.53 16.09 -8.15
C LEU A 520 4.90 16.82 -8.20
N LYS A 521 5.32 17.31 -9.38
CA LYS A 521 6.57 18.10 -9.52
C LYS A 521 6.62 19.36 -8.63
N LYS A 522 5.47 19.87 -8.16
CA LYS A 522 5.40 21.04 -7.26
C LYS A 522 5.35 20.65 -5.78
N GLY A 523 5.41 19.36 -5.46
CA GLY A 523 5.15 18.78 -4.14
C GLY A 523 3.88 17.93 -4.13
N ILE A 524 3.68 17.18 -3.04
CA ILE A 524 2.55 16.24 -2.86
C ILE A 524 1.73 16.70 -1.64
N ARG A 525 0.41 16.81 -1.77
CA ARG A 525 -0.55 16.98 -0.66
C ARG A 525 -1.11 15.60 -0.33
N VAL A 526 -0.99 15.18 0.92
CA VAL A 526 -1.69 13.99 1.42
C VAL A 526 -3.09 14.44 1.84
N THR A 527 -4.13 13.79 1.33
CA THR A 527 -5.53 14.23 1.49
C THR A 527 -6.36 13.30 2.38
N ALA A 528 -6.03 12.01 2.43
CA ALA A 528 -6.61 11.03 3.34
C ALA A 528 -5.59 9.94 3.70
N ALA A 529 -5.81 9.21 4.79
CA ALA A 529 -5.04 8.03 5.16
C ALA A 529 -5.91 6.96 5.82
N ASP A 530 -5.38 5.74 5.88
CA ASP A 530 -5.82 4.67 6.77
C ASP A 530 -4.63 4.29 7.66
N LEU A 531 -4.73 4.66 8.94
CA LEU A 531 -3.76 4.37 10.00
C LEU A 531 -4.19 3.19 10.90
N SER A 532 -5.26 2.47 10.52
CA SER A 532 -6.02 1.64 11.45
C SER A 532 -5.50 0.20 11.65
N GLY A 533 -4.47 -0.20 10.89
CA GLY A 533 -3.93 -1.57 10.94
C GLY A 533 -3.24 -1.90 12.27
N LEU A 534 -3.76 -2.94 12.93
CA LEU A 534 -3.42 -3.43 14.28
C LEU A 534 -3.81 -2.46 15.43
#